data_AF-A0A0P1HDJ1-F1
#
_entry.id   AF-A0A0P1HDJ1-F1
#
_cell.length_a   1.000
_cell.length_b   1.000
_cell.length_c   1.000
_cell.angle_alpha   90.00
_cell.angle_beta   90.00
_cell.angle_gamma   90.00
#
_symmetry.space_group_name_H-M   'P 1'
#
loop_
_entity.id
_entity.type
_entity.pdbx_description
1 polymer ?
#
loop_
_entity_poly.entity_id
_entity_poly.type
_entity_poly.pdbx_seq_one_letter_code
_entity_poly.pdbx_strand_id
1 'polypeptide(L)' 'MFGELEHSCLLKMALECKQMGLSQSESLASIIEQTHGFSSPFKIQQVVNTAFHPELNPDLI' A
#
# COMPACT_ATOMS: atom_id res chain seq x y z
N MET A 1 -12.98 11.45 4.65
CA MET A 1 -12.01 11.47 5.74
C MET A 1 -11.07 10.29 5.53
N PHE A 2 -9.79 10.55 5.24
CA PHE A 2 -8.76 9.51 5.25
C PHE A 2 -8.78 8.89 6.66
N GLY A 3 -9.08 7.61 6.78
CA GLY A 3 -8.82 6.92 8.03
C GLY A 3 -7.31 6.77 8.12
N GLU A 4 -6.62 7.64 8.86
CA GLU A 4 -5.16 7.58 9.04
C GLU A 4 -4.69 6.17 9.43
N LEU A 5 -5.53 5.44 10.17
CA LEU A 5 -5.33 4.03 10.52
C LEU A 5 -5.40 3.07 9.32
N GLU A 6 -6.36 3.25 8.41
CA GLU A 6 -6.48 2.43 7.19
C GLU A 6 -5.25 2.66 6.30
N HIS A 7 -4.89 3.92 6.09
CA HIS A 7 -3.71 4.28 5.29
C HIS A 7 -2.42 3.72 5.89
N SER A 8 -2.18 3.95 7.18
CA SER A 8 -0.99 3.44 7.88
C SER A 8 -0.90 1.91 7.85
N CYS A 9 -2.04 1.22 7.98
CA CYS A 9 -2.10 -0.24 7.88
C CYS A 9 -1.70 -0.70 6.47
N LEU A 10 -2.34 -0.16 5.43
CA LEU A 10 -2.05 -0.54 4.05
C LEU A 10 -0.60 -0.18 3.65
N LEU A 11 -0.07 0.95 4.13
CA LEU A 11 1.31 1.35 3.89
C LEU A 11 2.29 0.37 4.56
N LYS A 12 2.01 -0.06 5.79
CA LYS A 12 2.81 -1.08 6.47
C LYS A 12 2.82 -2.40 5.69
N MET A 13 1.65 -2.86 5.22
CA MET A 13 1.57 -4.06 4.39
C MET A 13 2.39 -3.92 3.09
N ALA A 14 2.32 -2.76 2.43
CA ALA A 14 3.11 -2.50 1.22
C ALA A 14 4.62 -2.49 1.47
N LEU A 15 5.07 -1.95 2.61
CA LEU A 15 6.47 -2.00 3.02
C LEU A 15 6.93 -3.42 3.36
N GLU A 16 6.08 -4.22 4.01
CA GLU A 16 6.34 -5.64 4.27
C GLU A 16 6.48 -6.43 2.97
N CYS A 17 5.60 -6.22 1.98
CA CYS A 17 5.74 -6.84 0.67
C CYS A 17 7.06 -6.46 -0.02
N LYS A 18 7.45 -5.18 0.04
CA LYS A 18 8.74 -4.70 -0.48
C LYS A 18 9.93 -5.38 0.22
N GLN A 19 9.87 -5.54 1.55
CA GLN A 19 10.91 -6.22 2.34
C GLN A 19 11.02 -7.71 2.02
N MET A 20 9.91 -8.35 1.67
CA MET A 20 9.88 -9.74 1.21
C MET A 20 10.39 -9.91 -0.24
N GLY A 21 10.73 -8.81 -0.93
CA GLY A 21 11.26 -8.83 -2.29
C GLY A 21 10.20 -8.93 -3.38
N LEU A 22 8.92 -8.69 -3.05
CA LEU A 22 7.85 -8.62 -4.04
C LEU A 22 8.01 -7.37 -4.92
N SER A 23 7.68 -7.51 -6.19
CA SER A 23 7.51 -6.36 -7.08
C SER A 23 6.31 -5.52 -6.68
N GLN A 24 6.22 -4.30 -7.21
CA GLN A 24 5.09 -3.39 -6.99
C GLN A 24 3.75 -4.01 -7.41
N SER A 25 3.71 -4.71 -8.56
CA SER A 25 2.52 -5.39 -9.05
C SER A 25 2.11 -6.58 -8.17
N GLU A 26 3.07 -7.35 -7.68
CA GLU A 26 2.78 -8.48 -6.78
C GLU A 26 2.31 -7.99 -5.41
N SER A 27 2.91 -6.91 -4.91
CA SER A 27 2.49 -6.24 -3.66
C SER A 27 1.05 -5.74 -3.77
N LEU A 28 0.69 -5.10 -4.90
CA LEU A 28 -0.67 -4.65 -5.17
C LEU A 28 -1.67 -5.80 -5.15
N ALA A 29 -1.39 -6.88 -5.89
CA ALA A 29 -2.26 -8.05 -5.95
C ALA A 29 -2.42 -8.69 -4.57
N SER A 30 -1.32 -8.86 -3.83
CA SER A 30 -1.34 -9.46 -2.50
C SER A 30 -2.19 -8.66 -1.51
N ILE A 31 -2.08 -7.33 -1.50
CA ILE A 31 -2.86 -6.48 -0.59
C ILE A 31 -4.34 -6.45 -0.99
N ILE A 32 -4.65 -6.44 -2.29
CA ILE A 32 -6.04 -6.55 -2.76
C ILE A 32 -6.68 -7.86 -2.29
N GLU A 33 -5.95 -8.98 -2.42
CA GLU A 33 -6.43 -10.27 -1.93
C GLU A 33 -6.61 -10.28 -0.41
N GLN A 34 -5.62 -9.81 0.36
CA GLN A 34 -5.66 -9.81 1.83
C GLN A 34 -6.73 -8.89 2.41
N THR A 35 -7.01 -7.76 1.75
CA THR A 35 -8.02 -6.80 2.23
C THR A 35 -9.44 -7.22 1.89
N HIS A 36 -9.65 -8.21 1.01
CA HIS A 36 -10.95 -8.74 0.62
C HIS A 36 -12.00 -7.66 0.30
N GLY A 37 -11.58 -6.55 -0.31
CA GLY A 37 -12.45 -5.42 -0.67
C GLY A 37 -12.79 -4.46 0.48
N PHE A 38 -12.20 -4.62 1.67
CA PHE A 38 -12.30 -3.65 2.78
C PHE A 38 -11.76 -2.27 2.38
N SER A 39 -10.67 -2.26 1.61
CA SER A 39 -10.06 -1.06 1.08
C SER A 39 -10.26 -0.97 -0.43
N SER A 40 -10.46 0.25 -0.92
CA SER A 40 -10.59 0.49 -2.36
C SER A 40 -9.28 0.15 -3.09
N PRO A 41 -9.33 -0.50 -4.27
CA PRO A 41 -8.14 -0.76 -5.09
C PRO A 41 -7.31 0.49 -5.38
N PHE A 42 -7.97 1.64 -5.54
CA PHE A 42 -7.30 2.92 -5.74
C PHE A 42 -6.43 3.32 -4.54
N LYS A 43 -6.94 3.15 -3.31
CA LYS A 43 -6.18 3.44 -2.09
C LYS A 43 -4.98 2.51 -1.94
N ILE A 44 -5.18 1.22 -2.23
CA ILE A 44 -4.12 0.22 -2.19
C ILE A 44 -3.02 0.58 -3.20
N GLN A 45 -3.40 1.00 -4.40
CA GLN A 45 -2.44 1.48 -5.39
C GLN A 45 -1.65 2.70 -4.91
N GLN A 46 -2.30 3.67 -4.27
CA GLN A 46 -1.61 4.85 -3.73
C GLN A 46 -0.57 4.48 -2.66
N VAL A 47 -0.90 3.61 -1.70
CA VAL A 47 0.05 3.22 -0.66
C VAL A 47 1.19 2.37 -1.20
N VAL A 48 0.91 1.49 -2.17
CA VAL A 48 1.95 0.67 -2.82
C VAL A 48 2.89 1.58 -3.60
N ASN A 49 2.36 2.54 -4.35
CA ASN A 49 3.21 3.53 -5.03
C ASN A 49 4.08 4.31 -4.04
N THR A 50 3.51 4.70 -2.90
CA THR A 50 4.24 5.45 -1.85
C THR A 50 5.34 4.60 -1.20
N ALA A 51 5.08 3.31 -0.94
CA ALA A 51 6.08 2.39 -0.39
C ALA A 51 7.27 2.13 -1.36
N PHE A 52 7.00 2.06 -2.66
CA PHE A 52 8.02 1.81 -3.68
C PHE A 52 8.74 3.09 -4.13
N HIS A 53 8.04 4.22 -4.13
CA HIS A 53 8.54 5.52 -4.55
C HIS A 53 8.18 6.62 -3.52
N PRO A 54 8.77 6.57 -2.32
CA PRO A 54 8.48 7.54 -1.26
C PRO A 54 8.81 8.99 -1.67
N GLU A 55 9.74 9.15 -2.61
CA GLU A 55 10.19 10.43 -3.15
C GLU A 55 9.10 11.17 -3.93
N LEU A 56 8.10 10.45 -4.45
CA LEU A 56 7.02 11.03 -5.25
C LEU A 56 5.89 11.58 -4.38
N ASN A 57 5.74 11.11 -3.14
CA ASN A 57 4.69 11.55 -2.22
C ASN A 57 5.17 11.48 -0.75
N PRO A 58 6.07 12.37 -0.32
CA PRO A 58 6.58 12.38 1.05
C PRO A 58 5.50 12.71 2.09
N ASP A 59 4.46 13.46 1.71
CA ASP A 59 3.34 13.82 2.59
C ASP A 59 2.36 12.66 2.89
N LEU A 60 2.53 11.52 2.22
CA LEU A 60 1.69 10.32 2.38
C LEU A 60 2.41 9.16 3.10
N ILE A 61 3.58 9.42 3.68
CA ILE A 61 4.33 8.46 4.50
C ILE A 61 3.89 8.57 5.96
#